data_AF-A0A9D6LT81-F1
#
_entry.id   AF-A0A9D6LT81-F1
#
_cell.length_a   1.000
_cell.length_b   1.000
_cell.length_c   1.000
_cell.angle_alpha   90.00
_cell.angle_beta   90.00
_cell.angle_gamma   90.00
#
_symmetry.space_group_name_H-M   'P 1'
#
loop_
_entity.id
_entity.type
_entity.pdbx_description
1 polymer ?
#
loop_
_entity_poly.entity_id
_entity_poly.type
_entity_poly.pdbx_seq_one_letter_code
_entity_poly.pdbx_strand_id
1 'polypeptide(L)' 'HLANISCRLGRTIEFDPATEQVLHDGEASRMLTRNYRAPFVVPEKV' A
#
# COMPACT_ATOMS: atom_id res chain seq x y z
N HIS A 1 3.76 -2.04 6.47
CA HIS A 1 3.56 -2.52 5.08
C HIS A 1 4.74 -2.27 4.16
N LEU A 2 5.33 -1.07 4.15
CA LEU A 2 6.40 -0.70 3.22
C LEU A 2 7.57 -1.70 3.17
N ALA A 3 8.06 -2.18 4.32
CA ALA A 3 9.12 -3.18 4.35
C ALA A 3 8.73 -4.49 3.64
N ASN A 4 7.51 -4.99 3.83
CA ASN A 4 7.02 -6.20 3.15
C ASN A 4 6.85 -5.97 1.65
N ILE A 5 6.41 -4.78 1.24
CA ILE A 5 6.25 -4.42 -0.17
C ILE A 5 7.61 -4.37 -0.85
N SER A 6 8.59 -3.67 -0.24
CA SER A 6 9.96 -3.61 -0.73
C SER A 6 10.61 -4.99 -0.82
N CYS A 7 10.43 -5.86 0.18
CA CYS A 7 10.92 -7.23 0.14
C CYS A 7 10.27 -8.07 -0.97
N ARG A 8 8.97 -7.90 -1.23
CA ARG A 8 8.26 -8.64 -2.30
C ARG A 8 8.65 -8.18 -3.69
N LEU A 9 8.82 -6.87 -3.88
CA LEU A 9 9.17 -6.29 -5.17
C LEU A 9 10.69 -6.26 -5.43
N GLY A 10 11.51 -6.50 -4.40
CA GLY A 10 12.97 -6.51 -4.50
C GLY A 10 13.58 -5.14 -4.84
N ARG A 11 12.85 -4.05 -4.60
CA ARG A 11 13.26 -2.68 -4.94
C ARG A 11 12.93 -1.68 -3.83
N THR A 12 13.61 -0.53 -3.86
CA THR A 12 13.31 0.60 -2.98
C THR A 12 11.96 1.20 -3.37
N ILE A 13 11.15 1.53 -2.37
CA ILE A 13 9.85 2.18 -2.54
C ILE A 13 10.00 3.64 -2.12
N GLU A 14 9.73 4.57 -3.03
CA GLU A 14 9.65 5.99 -2.70
C GLU A 14 8.29 6.28 -2.08
N PHE A 15 8.27 6.76 -0.85
CA PHE A 15 7.04 7.02 -0.10
C PHE A 15 7.03 8.44 0.42
N ASP A 16 5.94 9.15 0.18
CA ASP A 16 5.70 10.48 0.71
C ASP A 16 4.96 10.38 2.06
N PRO A 17 5.61 10.72 3.19
CA PRO A 17 4.99 10.66 4.50
C PRO A 17 3.92 11.75 4.72
N ALA A 18 3.89 12.82 3.91
CA ALA A 18 2.91 13.88 4.05
C ALA A 18 1.55 13.49 3.45
N THR A 19 1.57 12.75 2.33
CA THR A 19 0.35 12.29 1.65
C THR A 19 0.04 10.81 1.90
N GLU A 20 0.94 10.10 2.57
CA GLU A 20 0.90 8.65 2.79
C GLU A 20 0.82 7.81 1.49
N GLN A 21 1.47 8.29 0.42
CA GLN A 21 1.43 7.65 -0.90
C GLN A 21 2.79 7.11 -1.33
N VAL A 22 2.75 6.00 -2.09
CA VAL A 22 3.91 5.58 -2.86
C VAL A 22 4.01 6.43 -4.13
N LEU A 23 5.19 7.01 -4.35
CA LEU A 23 5.51 7.82 -5.52
C LEU A 23 6.04 6.94 -6.65
N HIS A 24 5.65 7.26 -7.88
CA HIS A 24 6.17 6.66 -9.11
C HIS A 24 6.07 5.12 -9.24
N ASP A 25 5.42 4.42 -8.31
CA ASP A 25 5.30 2.95 -8.31
C ASP A 25 3.84 2.52 -8.03
N GLY A 26 3.04 2.47 -9.10
CA GLY A 26 1.63 2.07 -9.02
C GLY A 26 1.40 0.60 -8.67
N GLU A 27 2.42 -0.26 -8.76
CA GLU A 27 2.33 -1.65 -8.29
C GLU A 27 2.41 -1.68 -6.77
N ALA A 28 3.39 -0.97 -6.20
CA ALA A 28 3.54 -0.82 -4.76
C ALA A 28 2.37 -0.04 -4.13
N SER A 29 1.82 0.99 -4.79
CA SER A 29 0.63 1.72 -4.31
C SER A 29 -0.57 0.78 -4.09
N ARG A 30 -0.80 -0.18 -5.00
CA ARG A 30 -1.89 -1.16 -4.86
C ARG A 30 -1.69 -2.12 -3.70
N MET A 31 -0.45 -2.34 -3.27
CA MET A 31 -0.14 -3.20 -2.12
C MET A 31 -0.29 -2.50 -0.78
N LEU A 32 -0.48 -1.17 -0.74
CA LEU A 32 -0.78 -0.45 0.49
C LEU A 32 -2.18 -0.78 1.02
N THR A 33 -3.13 -1.07 0.13
CA THR A 33 -4.49 -1.46 0.49
C THR A 33 -4.61 -2.98 0.56
N ARG A 34 -5.51 -3.46 1.42
CA ARG A 34 -5.84 -4.88 1.50
C ARG A 34 -7.15 -5.11 0.78
N ASN A 35 -7.20 -6.13 -0.07
CA ASN A 35 -8.47 -6.68 -0.53
C ASN A 35 -9.12 -7.42 0.63
N TYR A 36 -10.02 -6.72 1.33
CA TYR A 36 -10.80 -7.30 2.41
C TYR A 36 -11.80 -8.34 1.89
N ARG A 37 -11.99 -9.41 2.65
CA ARG A 37 -12.95 -10.47 2.34
C ARG A 37 -14.29 -10.17 3.01
N ALA A 38 -15.39 -10.31 2.28
CA ALA A 38 -16.74 -10.18 2.85
C ALA A 38 -17.03 -11.23 3.95
N PRO A 39 -17.74 -10.86 5.04
CA PRO A 39 -18.34 -9.55 5.31
C PRO A 39 -17.41 -8.55 6.03
N PHE A 40 -16.14 -8.90 6.28
CA PHE A 40 -15.19 -8.08 7.06
C PHE A 40 -14.53 -6.99 6.20
N VAL A 41 -15.34 -6.07 5.67
CA VAL A 41 -14.87 -4.91 4.91
C VAL A 41 -14.71 -3.72 5.86
N VAL A 42 -13.55 -3.07 5.83
CA VAL A 42 -13.35 -1.78 6.52
C VAL A 42 -13.81 -0.67 5.56
N PRO A 43 -14.80 0.15 5.94
CA PRO A 43 -15.23 1.28 5.12
C PRO A 43 -14.09 2.29 4.96
N GLU A 44 -13.96 2.86 3.77
CA GLU A 44 -12.93 3.86 3.46
C GLU A 44 -13.19 5.22 4.14
N LYS A 45 -14.43 5.46 4.59
CA LYS A 45 -14.84 6.61 5.40
C LYS A 45 -15.36 6.13 6.76
N VAL A 46 -14.72 6.60 7.82
CA VAL A 46 -15.22 6.57 9.22
C VAL A 46 -15.78 7.92 9.59
#